data_AF-A0AAF0FTG5-F1
#
_entry.id   AF-A0AAF0FTG5-F1
#
_cell.length_a   1.000
_cell.length_b   1.000
_cell.length_c   1.000
_cell.angle_alpha   90.00
_cell.angle_beta   90.00
_cell.angle_gamma   90.00
#
_symmetry.space_group_name_H-M   'P 1'
#
loop_
_entity.id
_entity.type
_entity.pdbx_description
1 polymer ?
#
loop_
_entity_poly.entity_id
_entity_poly.type
_entity_poly.pdbx_seq_one_letter_code
_entity_poly.pdbx_strand_id
1 'polypeptide(L)'
;MEYFMINTRDDTLIDSEYFLRNKTTGRCLIPANGFYEWDNKGKRKTPYYVHIRESPLFAFAGVYETSSASLDLSYSCSIITTDANEALSGIHDRMPVILDKNDSMNWINPDFDEYLSLLKPYPAEKTVCYAVGNSVGSVENDGAYLIKPVYENKWW
;
A
#
# COMPACT_ATOMS: atom_id res chain seq x y z
N MET A 1 -9.16 -23.03 2.23
CA MET A 1 -9.08 -21.57 2.05
C MET A 1 -7.75 -21.28 1.43
N GLU A 2 -7.75 -20.76 0.21
CA GLU A 2 -6.56 -20.25 -0.45
C GLU A 2 -6.13 -18.98 0.29
N TYR A 3 -4.92 -18.99 0.86
CA TYR A 3 -4.41 -17.86 1.62
C TYR A 3 -3.83 -16.85 0.63
N PHE A 4 -4.63 -15.87 0.21
CA PHE A 4 -4.15 -14.78 -0.64
C PHE A 4 -3.34 -13.81 0.21
N MET A 5 -2.02 -13.83 0.02
CA MET A 5 -1.12 -12.89 0.68
C MET A 5 -1.27 -11.50 0.03
N ILE A 6 -2.16 -10.68 0.59
CA ILE A 6 -2.46 -9.33 0.07
C ILE A 6 -1.28 -8.35 0.23
N ASN A 7 -0.42 -8.57 1.23
CA ASN A 7 0.76 -7.75 1.51
C ASN A 7 1.99 -8.64 1.72
N THR A 8 3.13 -8.23 1.19
CA THR A 8 4.44 -8.86 1.45
C THR A 8 5.39 -7.82 2.04
N ARG A 9 6.17 -8.17 3.06
CA ARG A 9 7.14 -7.22 3.65
C ARG A 9 8.42 -7.21 2.82
N ASP A 10 8.97 -6.02 2.58
CA ASP A 10 10.26 -5.81 1.91
C ASP A 10 11.39 -6.67 2.48
N ASP A 11 11.56 -6.68 3.80
CA ASP A 11 12.57 -7.48 4.51
C ASP A 11 12.48 -8.98 4.21
N THR A 12 11.28 -9.55 4.21
CA THR A 12 11.05 -10.98 3.89
C THR A 12 11.01 -11.28 2.40
N LEU A 13 10.63 -10.30 1.56
CA LEU A 13 10.46 -10.49 0.13
C LEU A 13 11.81 -10.79 -0.53
N ILE A 14 12.85 -10.05 -0.15
CA ILE A 14 14.18 -10.09 -0.77
C ILE A 14 14.80 -11.49 -0.68
N ASP A 15 14.53 -12.22 0.40
CA ASP A 15 15.03 -13.57 0.64
C ASP A 15 14.07 -14.68 0.18
N SER A 16 12.86 -14.31 -0.28
CA SER A 16 11.87 -15.30 -0.70
C SER A 16 12.27 -15.97 -2.03
N GLU A 17 12.13 -17.29 -2.11
CA GLU A 17 12.41 -18.03 -3.35
C GLU A 17 11.57 -17.53 -4.53
N TYR A 18 10.33 -17.12 -4.25
CA TYR A 18 9.43 -16.53 -5.22
C TYR A 18 10.05 -15.29 -5.86
N PHE A 19 10.46 -14.33 -5.04
CA PHE A 19 11.01 -13.08 -5.54
C PHE A 19 12.37 -13.30 -6.20
N LEU A 20 13.22 -14.19 -5.67
CA LEU A 20 14.50 -14.51 -6.31
C LEU A 20 14.32 -15.07 -7.73
N ARG A 21 13.27 -15.88 -7.97
CA ARG A 21 12.94 -16.40 -9.30
C ARG A 21 12.26 -15.38 -10.22
N ASN A 22 11.45 -14.48 -9.65
CA ASN A 22 10.57 -13.59 -10.41
C ASN A 22 10.93 -12.10 -10.30
N LYS A 23 12.08 -11.73 -9.73
CA LYS A 23 12.44 -10.33 -9.47
C LYS A 23 12.38 -9.46 -10.72
N THR A 24 12.68 -9.97 -11.91
CA THR A 24 12.65 -9.21 -13.18
C THR A 24 11.30 -9.20 -13.88
N THR A 25 10.47 -10.24 -13.70
CA THR A 25 9.23 -10.45 -14.47
C THR A 25 7.96 -10.39 -13.62
N GLY A 26 8.08 -10.41 -12.30
CA GLY A 26 6.96 -10.48 -11.35
C GLY A 26 6.68 -9.18 -10.61
N ARG A 27 7.25 -8.04 -11.06
CA ARG A 27 7.00 -6.71 -10.49
C ARG A 27 5.83 -6.04 -11.20
N CYS A 28 4.90 -5.45 -10.45
CA CYS A 28 3.76 -4.70 -10.99
C CYS A 28 3.52 -3.39 -10.23
N LEU A 29 2.68 -2.52 -10.81
CA LEU A 29 2.19 -1.31 -10.18
C LEU A 29 0.75 -1.53 -9.73
N ILE A 30 0.44 -1.13 -8.49
CA ILE A 30 -0.93 -1.17 -7.96
C ILE A 30 -1.39 0.29 -7.79
N PRO A 31 -2.17 0.83 -8.74
CA PRO A 31 -2.56 2.24 -8.72
C PRO A 31 -3.56 2.53 -7.61
N ALA A 32 -3.42 3.70 -6.96
CA ALA A 32 -4.31 4.15 -5.90
C ALA A 32 -4.38 5.68 -5.82
N ASN A 33 -5.47 6.19 -5.24
CA ASN A 33 -5.58 7.60 -4.84
C ASN A 33 -5.19 7.82 -3.37
N GLY A 34 -5.13 6.73 -2.60
CA GLY A 34 -4.86 6.71 -1.16
C GLY A 34 -5.12 5.31 -0.60
N PHE A 35 -4.87 5.12 0.69
CA PHE A 35 -5.16 3.90 1.43
C PHE A 35 -5.73 4.24 2.80
N TYR A 36 -6.33 3.24 3.45
CA TYR A 36 -6.84 3.39 4.81
C TYR A 36 -5.94 2.67 5.79
N GLU A 37 -5.78 3.24 6.97
CA GLU A 37 -5.10 2.59 8.07
C GLU A 37 -5.86 2.85 9.37
N TRP A 38 -5.81 1.92 10.32
CA TRP A 38 -6.58 2.04 11.55
C TRP A 38 -5.69 2.19 12.76
N ASP A 39 -5.89 3.30 13.50
CA ASP A 39 -5.33 3.44 14.83
C ASP A 39 -6.11 2.54 15.80
N ASN A 40 -5.41 1.55 16.32
CA ASN A 40 -5.93 0.55 17.27
C ASN A 40 -5.49 0.83 18.72
N LYS A 41 -4.81 1.95 19.00
CA LYS A 41 -4.24 2.25 20.33
C LYS A 41 -5.31 2.68 21.34
N GLY A 42 -6.47 3.15 20.87
CA GLY A 42 -7.60 3.59 21.71
C GLY A 42 -8.63 2.50 22.01
N LYS A 43 -9.66 2.85 22.80
CA LYS A 43 -10.82 1.97 23.06
C LYS A 43 -11.68 1.70 21.81
N ARG A 44 -11.53 2.54 20.79
CA ARG A 44 -12.26 2.44 19.52
C ARG A 44 -11.26 2.50 18.37
N LYS A 45 -11.49 1.66 17.38
CA LYS A 45 -10.76 1.66 16.10
C LYS A 45 -11.07 2.97 15.38
N THR A 46 -10.05 3.78 15.10
CA THR A 46 -10.22 5.03 14.34
C THR A 46 -9.60 4.87 12.96
N PRO A 47 -10.38 4.91 11.87
CA PRO A 47 -9.84 4.86 10.52
C PRO A 47 -9.24 6.21 10.13
N TYR A 48 -8.11 6.14 9.47
CA TYR A 48 -7.44 7.25 8.82
C TYR A 48 -7.38 6.99 7.32
N TYR A 49 -7.55 8.04 6.53
CA TYR A 49 -7.21 8.03 5.12
C TYR A 49 -5.84 8.65 4.92
N VAL A 50 -4.98 7.95 4.18
CA VAL A 50 -3.62 8.35 3.86
C VAL A 50 -3.53 8.57 2.35
N HIS A 51 -3.00 9.72 1.93
CA HIS A 51 -2.75 10.01 0.52
C HIS A 51 -1.48 10.85 0.36
N ILE A 52 -1.04 11.03 -0.89
CA ILE A 52 0.14 11.83 -1.22
C ILE A 52 -0.27 13.24 -1.63
N ARG A 53 0.40 14.25 -1.07
CA ARG A 53 0.18 15.66 -1.42
C ARG A 53 0.50 15.88 -2.90
N GLU A 54 -0.36 16.63 -3.60
CA GLU A 54 -0.19 17.00 -5.01
C GLU A 54 -0.07 15.80 -5.99
N SER A 55 -0.34 14.57 -5.52
CA SER A 55 -0.32 13.37 -6.35
C SER A 55 -1.68 12.67 -6.24
N PRO A 56 -2.70 13.10 -7.02
CA PRO A 56 -4.04 12.52 -6.95
C PRO A 56 -4.08 11.06 -7.40
N LEU A 57 -3.05 10.59 -8.12
CA LEU A 57 -2.86 9.19 -8.51
C LEU A 57 -1.38 8.84 -8.32
N PHE A 58 -1.10 7.71 -7.69
CA PHE A 58 0.23 7.13 -7.53
C PHE A 58 0.12 5.61 -7.58
N ALA A 59 1.24 4.91 -7.47
CA ALA A 59 1.26 3.45 -7.44
C ALA A 59 1.95 2.93 -6.17
N PHE A 60 1.48 1.80 -5.68
CA PHE A 60 2.28 0.97 -4.78
C PHE A 60 3.18 0.03 -5.59
N ALA A 61 4.36 -0.25 -5.05
CA ALA A 61 5.18 -1.35 -5.54
C ALA A 61 4.46 -2.67 -5.22
N GLY A 62 4.14 -3.44 -6.26
CA GLY A 62 3.53 -4.75 -6.13
C GLY A 62 4.39 -5.85 -6.73
N VAL A 63 4.11 -7.07 -6.30
CA VAL A 63 4.50 -8.29 -7.01
C VAL A 63 3.25 -9.04 -7.45
N TYR A 64 3.32 -9.75 -8.57
CA TYR A 64 2.21 -10.57 -9.05
C TYR A 64 2.69 -11.96 -9.45
N GLU A 65 1.86 -12.97 -9.21
CA GLU A 65 2.10 -14.37 -9.59
C GLU A 65 1.01 -14.85 -10.55
N THR A 66 1.38 -15.76 -11.45
CA THR A 66 0.44 -16.51 -12.28
C THR A 66 0.27 -17.92 -11.74
N SER A 67 -0.97 -18.32 -11.46
CA SER A 67 -1.27 -19.72 -11.15
C SER A 67 -1.91 -20.41 -12.35
N SER A 68 -1.39 -21.58 -12.69
CA SER A 68 -1.97 -22.50 -13.68
C SER A 68 -2.66 -23.69 -13.01
N ALA A 69 -3.05 -23.55 -11.73
CA ALA A 69 -3.68 -24.62 -10.96
C ALA A 69 -5.10 -24.97 -11.45
N SER A 70 -5.69 -24.11 -12.28
CA SER A 70 -6.95 -24.33 -12.99
C SER A 70 -6.78 -24.20 -14.51
N LEU A 71 -7.80 -24.65 -15.27
CA LEU A 71 -7.89 -24.48 -16.73
C LEU A 71 -7.81 -23.01 -17.19
N ASP A 72 -8.03 -22.08 -16.27
CA ASP A 72 -7.94 -20.63 -16.47
C ASP A 72 -6.70 -20.09 -15.77
N LEU A 73 -5.94 -19.25 -16.50
CA LEU A 73 -4.80 -18.50 -15.96
C LEU A 73 -5.33 -17.46 -14.96
N SER A 74 -4.94 -17.58 -13.69
CA SER A 74 -5.28 -16.59 -12.66
C SER A 74 -4.05 -15.76 -12.30
N TYR A 75 -4.28 -14.47 -12.06
CA TYR A 75 -3.28 -13.52 -11.59
C TYR A 75 -3.61 -13.13 -10.16
N SER A 76 -2.64 -13.24 -9.26
CA SER A 76 -2.72 -12.68 -7.91
C SER A 76 -1.66 -11.59 -7.77
N CYS A 77 -1.92 -10.61 -6.92
CA CYS A 77 -0.93 -9.57 -6.62
C CYS A 77 -0.85 -9.32 -5.11
N SER A 78 0.31 -8.83 -4.69
CA SER A 78 0.62 -8.49 -3.32
C SER A 78 1.28 -7.11 -3.28
N ILE A 79 0.80 -6.23 -2.41
CA ILE A 79 1.42 -4.92 -2.17
C ILE A 79 2.68 -5.13 -1.33
N ILE A 80 3.80 -4.54 -1.73
CA ILE A 80 5.00 -4.53 -0.89
C ILE A 80 4.84 -3.47 0.18
N THR A 81 5.13 -3.85 1.43
CA THR A 81 5.12 -2.95 2.58
C THR A 81 6.54 -2.73 3.12
N THR A 82 6.76 -1.57 3.71
CA THR A 82 8.00 -1.12 4.35
C THR A 82 7.67 -0.46 5.69
N ASP A 83 8.67 0.03 6.42
CA ASP A 83 8.45 0.73 7.69
C ASP A 83 7.61 2.00 7.49
N ALA A 84 6.76 2.32 8.46
CA ALA A 84 6.02 3.57 8.45
C ALA A 84 6.95 4.78 8.61
N ASN A 85 6.71 5.82 7.83
CA ASN A 85 7.35 7.12 8.03
C ASN A 85 6.78 7.87 9.26
N GLU A 86 7.33 9.03 9.58
CA GLU A 86 6.94 9.85 10.74
C GLU A 86 5.49 10.33 10.69
N ALA A 87 4.90 10.45 9.50
CA ALA A 87 3.51 10.87 9.34
C ALA A 87 2.52 9.75 9.71
N LEU A 88 2.92 8.47 9.56
CA LEU A 88 2.06 7.31 9.80
C LEU A 88 2.43 6.52 11.06
N SER A 89 3.65 6.64 11.59
CA SER A 89 4.13 5.86 12.75
C SER A 89 3.29 6.05 14.03
N GLY A 90 2.59 7.17 14.13
CA GLY A 90 1.58 7.43 15.17
C GLY A 90 0.35 6.52 15.08
N ILE A 91 0.08 5.90 13.94
CA ILE A 91 -1.12 5.13 13.62
C ILE A 91 -0.77 3.64 13.42
N HIS A 92 0.24 3.34 12.61
CA HIS A 92 0.66 1.98 12.26
C HIS A 92 2.18 1.92 12.05
N ASP A 93 2.78 0.75 12.22
CA ASP A 93 4.24 0.53 12.14
C ASP A 93 4.75 0.30 10.71
N ARG A 94 3.83 -0.02 9.79
CA ARG A 94 4.11 -0.28 8.37
C ARG A 94 3.32 0.62 7.44
N MET A 95 3.85 0.83 6.25
CA MET A 95 3.17 1.47 5.13
C MET A 95 3.43 0.72 3.82
N PRO A 96 2.58 0.86 2.80
CA PRO A 96 2.93 0.44 1.45
C PRO A 96 4.18 1.15 0.93
N VAL A 97 4.98 0.48 0.10
CA VAL A 97 6.02 1.13 -0.71
C VAL A 97 5.31 1.94 -1.80
N ILE A 98 5.37 3.27 -1.69
CA ILE A 98 4.74 4.20 -2.62
C ILE A 98 5.78 4.64 -3.65
N LEU A 99 5.42 4.57 -4.93
CA LEU A 99 6.26 4.93 -6.05
C LEU A 99 5.74 6.22 -6.68
N ASP A 100 6.64 7.18 -6.88
CA ASP A 100 6.35 8.32 -7.73
C ASP A 100 6.38 7.91 -9.22
N LYS A 101 6.18 8.87 -10.12
CA LYS A 101 6.14 8.60 -11.57
C LYS A 101 7.43 7.96 -12.09
N ASN A 102 8.59 8.43 -11.65
CA ASN A 102 9.88 7.92 -12.15
C ASN A 102 10.18 6.56 -11.52
N ASP A 103 9.96 6.43 -10.21
CA ASP A 103 10.16 5.18 -9.50
C ASP A 103 9.19 4.09 -9.99
N SER A 104 7.98 4.46 -10.40
CA SER A 104 7.03 3.54 -11.04
C SER A 104 7.58 2.93 -12.32
N MET A 105 8.21 3.75 -13.18
CA MET A 105 8.80 3.27 -14.42
C MET A 105 10.03 2.40 -14.16
N ASN A 106 10.87 2.79 -13.20
CA ASN A 106 12.02 2.00 -12.78
C ASN A 106 11.60 0.66 -12.17
N TRP A 107 10.53 0.63 -11.39
CA TRP A 107 10.02 -0.58 -10.74
C TRP A 107 9.60 -1.66 -11.75
N ILE A 108 8.91 -1.30 -12.83
CA ILE A 108 8.49 -2.26 -13.86
C ILE A 108 9.53 -2.49 -14.95
N ASN A 109 10.63 -1.73 -14.96
CA ASN A 109 11.69 -1.90 -15.93
C ASN A 109 12.52 -3.15 -15.57
N PRO A 110 12.55 -4.21 -16.40
CA PRO A 110 13.32 -5.42 -16.11
C PRO A 110 14.84 -5.17 -16.07
N ASP A 111 15.32 -4.11 -16.72
CA ASP A 111 16.74 -3.75 -16.81
C ASP A 111 17.20 -2.81 -15.68
N PHE A 112 16.29 -2.41 -14.79
CA PHE A 112 16.64 -1.59 -13.62
C PHE A 112 17.08 -2.48 -12.46
N ASP A 113 18.39 -2.59 -12.26
CA ASP A 113 19.00 -3.46 -11.24
C ASP A 113 18.97 -2.87 -9.82
N GLU A 114 18.79 -1.55 -9.69
CA GLU A 114 18.73 -0.85 -8.39
C GLU A 114 17.33 -0.88 -7.75
N TYR A 115 16.45 -1.80 -8.17
CA TYR A 115 15.04 -1.88 -7.74
C TYR A 115 14.88 -2.00 -6.21
N LEU A 116 15.85 -2.58 -5.50
CA LEU A 116 15.83 -2.67 -4.04
C LEU A 116 15.89 -1.28 -3.37
N SER A 117 16.54 -0.30 -4.01
CA SER A 117 16.61 1.08 -3.50
C SER A 117 15.28 1.82 -3.52
N LEU A 118 14.27 1.25 -4.19
CA LEU A 118 12.91 1.76 -4.26
C LEU A 118 12.05 1.23 -3.10
N LEU A 119 12.46 0.15 -2.42
CA LEU A 119 11.75 -0.45 -1.30
C LEU A 119 12.05 0.29 0.00
N LYS A 120 11.47 1.49 0.15
CA LYS A 120 11.71 2.38 1.29
C LYS A 120 10.47 3.20 1.66
N PRO A 121 10.39 3.73 2.89
CA PRO A 121 9.30 4.61 3.29
C PRO A 121 9.20 5.84 2.39
N TYR A 122 7.97 6.24 2.05
CA TYR A 122 7.75 7.46 1.28
C TYR A 122 8.04 8.70 2.15
N PRO A 123 8.49 9.85 1.59
CA PRO A 123 8.78 11.03 2.39
C PRO A 123 7.58 11.50 3.24
N ALA A 124 7.81 11.66 4.56
CA ALA A 124 6.76 12.01 5.51
C ALA A 124 6.14 13.37 5.22
N GLU A 125 6.95 14.34 4.78
CA GLU A 125 6.50 15.68 4.43
C GLU A 125 5.52 15.70 3.26
N LYS A 126 5.53 14.68 2.39
CA LYS A 126 4.58 14.52 1.27
C LYS A 126 3.37 13.66 1.63
N THR A 127 3.42 12.95 2.76
CA THR A 127 2.35 12.06 3.20
C THR A 127 1.33 12.86 4.00
N VAL A 128 0.07 12.77 3.60
CA VAL A 128 -1.05 13.43 4.28
C VAL A 128 -1.94 12.36 4.89
N CYS A 129 -2.28 12.52 6.17
CA CYS A 129 -3.10 11.58 6.91
C CYS A 129 -4.12 12.32 7.78
N TYR A 130 -5.38 11.89 7.74
CA TYR A 130 -6.44 12.44 8.57
C TYR A 130 -7.53 11.40 8.88
N ALA A 131 -8.20 11.56 10.01
CA ALA A 131 -9.27 10.65 10.43
C ALA A 131 -10.48 10.76 9.51
N VAL A 132 -11.13 9.62 9.23
CA VAL A 132 -12.35 9.53 8.42
C VAL A 132 -13.47 8.81 9.19
N GLY A 133 -14.66 8.74 8.59
CA GLY A 133 -15.80 8.06 9.22
C GLY A 133 -15.64 6.54 9.27
N ASN A 134 -16.22 5.90 10.29
CA ASN A 134 -16.17 4.44 10.48
C ASN A 134 -16.82 3.62 9.35
N SER A 135 -17.63 4.24 8.49
CA SER A 135 -18.28 3.57 7.35
C SER A 135 -17.29 2.86 6.42
N VAL A 136 -16.03 3.31 6.37
CA VAL A 136 -14.98 2.65 5.57
C VAL A 136 -14.66 1.22 6.03
N GLY A 137 -15.03 0.83 7.25
CA GLY A 137 -14.84 -0.53 7.74
C GLY A 137 -15.76 -1.57 7.08
N SER A 138 -16.82 -1.15 6.37
CA SER A 138 -17.68 -2.07 5.61
C SER A 138 -17.36 -1.98 4.12
N VAL A 139 -17.02 -3.13 3.52
CA VAL A 139 -16.69 -3.25 2.08
C VAL A 139 -17.90 -3.04 1.16
N GLU A 140 -19.11 -3.04 1.70
CA GLU A 140 -20.33 -2.73 0.95
C GLU A 140 -20.47 -1.22 0.67
N ASN A 141 -19.71 -0.37 1.37
CA ASN A 141 -19.72 1.06 1.17
C ASN A 141 -18.71 1.48 0.10
N ASP A 142 -19.20 2.13 -0.96
CA ASP A 142 -18.37 2.66 -2.05
C ASP A 142 -18.84 4.07 -2.45
N GLY A 143 -18.42 5.08 -1.70
CA GLY A 143 -18.81 6.47 -1.97
C GLY A 143 -17.74 7.48 -1.60
N ALA A 144 -17.73 8.61 -2.32
CA ALA A 144 -16.75 9.68 -2.14
C ALA A 144 -16.74 10.31 -0.73
N TYR A 145 -17.76 10.04 0.09
CA TYR A 145 -17.82 10.47 1.49
C TYR A 145 -16.84 9.70 2.39
N LEU A 146 -16.36 8.53 1.97
CA LEU A 146 -15.48 7.65 2.77
C LEU A 146 -14.09 8.24 3.00
N ILE A 147 -13.66 9.17 2.15
CA ILE A 147 -12.38 9.89 2.27
C ILE A 147 -12.55 11.29 2.85
N LYS A 148 -13.75 11.68 3.31
CA LYS A 148 -13.97 13.00 3.88
C LYS A 148 -13.49 13.01 5.32
N PRO A 149 -12.73 14.05 5.73
CA PRO A 149 -12.25 14.14 7.10
C PRO A 149 -13.43 14.22 8.05
N VAL A 150 -13.34 13.50 9.17
CA VAL A 150 -14.23 13.76 10.30
C VAL A 150 -13.64 14.92 11.09
N TYR A 151 -14.36 16.03 11.10
CA TYR A 151 -14.07 17.10 12.04
C TYR A 151 -14.66 16.65 13.38
N GLU A 152 -13.81 16.24 14.33
CA GLU A 152 -14.26 16.19 15.71
C GLU A 152 -14.73 17.60 16.08
N ASN A 153 -16.03 17.73 16.33
CA ASN A 153 -16.58 18.91 16.98
C ASN A 153 -15.98 18.98 18.39
N LYS A 154 -14.80 19.58 18.51
CA LYS A 154 -14.27 20.10 19.78
C LYS A 154 -15.01 21.39 20.11
N TRP A 155 -16.32 21.29 20.32
CA TRP A 155 -17.03 22.29 21.10
C TRP A 155 -17.03 21.77 22.54
N TRP A 156 -16.57 22.65 23.44
CA TRP A 156 -16.19 22.51 24.86
C TRP A 156 -14.89 21.74 25.16
#